data_AF-A0A7S0RME7-F1
#
_entry.id   AF-A0A7S0RME7-F1
#
_cell.length_a   1.000
_cell.length_b   1.000
_cell.length_c   1.000
_cell.angle_alpha   90.00
_cell.angle_beta   90.00
_cell.angle_gamma   90.00
#
_symmetry.space_group_name_H-M   'P 1'
#
loop_
_entity.id
_entity.type
_entity.pdbx_description
1 polymer ?
#
loop_
_entity_poly.entity_id
_entity_poly.type
_entity_poly.pdbx_seq_one_letter_code
_entity_poly.pdbx_strand_id
1 'polypeptide(L)'
;SQVCLTVEFHGVATDPAGALVLSGAAGMAARVSCWAPLRTETLKPAVKLTTVRKALRPKDAAVTALRGERDRLPDGRVVHALVLTYALKMAEAGKITPRLPALNRQVYDGEFEAQMYSIFDSNKQLLATGDIYPAAVKLPKGDYAVRVLLRHDRAELLVKLKEQPLIVERTLDEP
;
A
#
# COMPACT_ATOMS: atom_id res chain seq x y z
N SER A 1 14.09 -42.77 20.77
CA SER A 1 14.84 -42.35 19.57
C SER A 1 15.60 -41.09 19.92
N GLN A 2 16.93 -41.07 19.75
CA GLN A 2 17.70 -39.83 19.91
C GLN A 2 17.66 -39.06 18.59
N VAL A 3 17.19 -37.82 18.63
CA VAL A 3 17.26 -36.88 17.51
C VAL A 3 18.51 -36.04 17.71
N CYS A 4 19.41 -36.06 16.72
CA CYS A 4 20.57 -35.17 16.66
C CYS A 4 20.27 -34.05 15.66
N LEU A 5 20.44 -32.80 16.09
CA LEU A 5 20.21 -31.60 15.29
C LEU A 5 21.48 -30.76 15.28
N THR A 6 21.89 -30.34 14.08
CA THR A 6 22.98 -29.39 13.88
C THR A 6 22.40 -28.13 13.25
N VAL A 7 22.78 -26.97 13.79
CA VAL A 7 22.38 -25.66 13.26
C VAL A 7 23.65 -24.92 12.86
N GLU A 8 23.72 -24.50 11.60
CA GLU A 8 24.79 -23.66 11.07
C GLU A 8 24.25 -22.29 10.68
N PHE A 9 24.99 -21.25 11.03
CA PHE A 9 24.63 -19.87 10.71
C PHE A 9 25.46 -19.36 9.53
N HIS A 10 24.77 -18.77 8.57
CA HIS A 10 25.33 -18.12 7.39
C HIS A 10 24.76 -16.72 7.29
N GLY A 11 25.53 -15.79 6.75
CA GLY A 11 25.03 -14.44 6.55
C GLY A 11 26.07 -13.51 5.96
N VAL A 12 25.58 -12.48 5.29
CA VAL A 12 26.37 -11.37 4.77
C VAL A 12 25.76 -10.09 5.32
N ALA A 13 26.58 -9.26 5.95
CA ALA A 13 26.22 -7.93 6.38
C ALA A 13 26.55 -6.92 5.27
N THR A 14 25.77 -5.83 5.20
CA THR A 14 25.90 -4.80 4.18
C THR A 14 25.94 -3.41 4.77
N ASP A 15 26.66 -2.50 4.12
CA ASP A 15 26.67 -1.07 4.38
C ASP A 15 26.33 -0.30 3.08
N PRO A 16 25.26 0.51 3.04
CA PRO A 16 24.34 0.81 4.14
C PRO A 16 23.53 -0.41 4.63
N ALA A 17 23.28 -0.47 5.94
CA ALA A 17 22.46 -1.50 6.55
C ALA A 17 20.97 -1.28 6.22
N GLY A 18 20.26 -2.35 5.88
CA GLY A 18 18.83 -2.31 5.62
C GLY A 18 18.47 -2.01 4.15
N ALA A 19 17.63 -1.01 3.91
CA ALA A 19 17.07 -0.75 2.59
C ALA A 19 18.06 -0.03 1.67
N LEU A 20 18.41 -0.66 0.55
CA LEU A 20 19.18 -0.02 -0.52
C LEU A 20 18.28 0.96 -1.28
N VAL A 21 18.67 2.23 -1.32
CA VAL A 21 17.98 3.27 -2.10
C VAL A 21 18.89 3.72 -3.23
N LEU A 22 18.42 3.50 -4.47
CA LEU A 22 19.07 4.02 -5.68
C LEU A 22 18.30 5.25 -6.15
N SER A 23 18.92 6.42 -6.05
CA SER A 23 18.33 7.67 -6.55
C SER A 23 18.89 8.01 -7.91
N GLY A 24 18.02 8.14 -8.92
CA GLY A 24 18.42 8.53 -10.27
C GLY A 24 19.06 9.92 -10.35
N ALA A 25 18.86 10.77 -9.33
CA ALA A 25 19.47 12.10 -9.24
C ALA A 25 20.85 12.10 -8.54
N ALA A 26 21.20 11.05 -7.78
CA ALA A 26 22.40 10.99 -6.95
C ALA A 26 23.66 10.50 -7.70
N GLY A 27 23.59 10.38 -9.03
CA GLY A 27 24.67 9.87 -9.88
C GLY A 27 24.56 8.37 -10.19
N MET A 28 25.52 7.85 -10.96
CA MET A 28 25.41 6.54 -11.62
C MET A 28 25.74 5.32 -10.74
N ALA A 29 26.31 5.48 -9.54
CA ALA A 29 26.77 4.34 -8.74
C ALA A 29 26.43 4.49 -7.25
N ALA A 30 25.62 3.58 -6.72
CA ALA A 30 25.53 3.34 -5.29
C ALA A 30 26.54 2.26 -4.90
N ARG A 31 27.37 2.55 -3.90
CA ARG A 31 28.29 1.56 -3.34
C ARG A 31 27.58 0.78 -2.24
N VAL A 32 27.68 -0.55 -2.30
CA VAL A 32 27.26 -1.45 -1.22
C VAL A 32 28.49 -2.23 -0.79
N SER A 33 28.93 -2.02 0.45
CA SER A 33 30.04 -2.78 1.03
C SER A 33 29.46 -4.02 1.71
N CYS A 34 30.01 -5.20 1.41
CA CYS A 34 29.52 -6.46 1.95
C CYS A 34 30.65 -7.19 2.69
N TRP A 35 30.35 -7.82 3.82
CA TRP A 35 31.28 -8.71 4.53
C TRP A 35 30.53 -9.85 5.21
N ALA A 36 31.20 -10.97 5.41
CA ALA A 36 30.63 -12.13 6.08
C ALA A 36 31.13 -12.19 7.53
N PRO A 37 30.30 -11.88 8.54
CA PRO A 37 30.76 -11.74 9.92
C PRO A 37 31.07 -13.08 10.62
N LEU A 38 30.57 -14.20 10.09
CA LEU A 38 30.66 -15.50 10.77
C LEU A 38 31.69 -16.43 10.13
N ARG A 39 31.71 -16.51 8.79
CA ARG A 39 32.55 -17.43 8.03
C ARG A 39 32.69 -16.96 6.59
N THR A 40 33.60 -17.54 5.83
CA THR A 40 33.74 -17.25 4.40
C THR A 40 32.51 -17.72 3.63
N GLU A 41 31.94 -16.81 2.82
CA GLU A 41 30.75 -17.06 2.01
C GLU A 41 31.00 -16.69 0.54
N THR A 42 30.33 -17.37 -0.39
CA THR A 42 30.37 -17.03 -1.82
C THR A 42 29.21 -16.11 -2.17
N LEU A 43 29.50 -14.91 -2.67
CA LEU A 43 28.47 -13.91 -2.99
C LEU A 43 28.13 -13.91 -4.49
N LYS A 44 26.83 -13.94 -4.81
CA LYS A 44 26.27 -13.77 -6.17
C LYS A 44 25.09 -12.79 -6.12
N PRO A 45 25.33 -11.47 -6.06
CA PRO A 45 24.25 -10.50 -5.88
C PRO A 45 23.39 -10.39 -7.14
N ALA A 46 22.08 -10.25 -6.96
CA ALA A 46 21.13 -10.02 -8.05
C ALA A 46 20.07 -9.00 -7.62
N VAL A 47 19.73 -8.08 -8.52
CA VAL A 47 18.73 -7.02 -8.29
C VAL A 47 17.77 -7.02 -9.48
N LYS A 48 16.47 -6.89 -9.21
CA LYS A 48 15.40 -6.86 -10.21
C LYS A 48 14.38 -5.78 -9.85
N LEU A 49 13.88 -5.05 -10.84
CA LEU A 49 12.88 -4.00 -10.64
C LEU A 49 11.51 -4.54 -11.07
N THR A 50 10.82 -5.22 -10.16
CA THR A 50 9.58 -5.94 -10.51
C THR A 50 8.32 -5.08 -10.53
N THR A 51 8.36 -3.89 -9.92
CA THR A 51 7.16 -3.11 -9.60
C THR A 51 7.43 -1.62 -9.71
N VAL A 52 6.53 -0.90 -10.36
CA VAL A 52 6.52 0.57 -10.39
C VAL A 52 5.45 1.10 -9.44
N ARG A 53 5.80 2.06 -8.59
CA ARG A 53 4.86 2.73 -7.69
C ARG A 53 4.54 4.13 -8.18
N LYS A 54 3.26 4.49 -8.19
CA LYS A 54 2.78 5.85 -8.53
C LYS A 54 1.87 6.37 -7.42
N ALA A 55 2.08 7.61 -7.00
CA ALA A 55 1.20 8.28 -6.06
C ALA A 55 0.09 9.02 -6.83
N LEU A 56 -1.17 8.74 -6.50
CA LEU A 56 -2.34 9.42 -7.04
C LEU A 56 -2.88 10.38 -5.98
N ARG A 57 -3.08 11.64 -6.36
CA ARG A 57 -3.81 12.60 -5.53
C ARG A 57 -5.32 12.39 -5.68
N PRO A 58 -6.11 12.64 -4.62
CA PRO A 58 -7.56 12.55 -4.72
C PRO A 58 -8.09 13.64 -5.67
N LYS A 59 -9.01 13.26 -6.55
CA LYS A 59 -9.77 14.17 -7.42
C LYS A 59 -10.92 14.83 -6.66
N ASP A 60 -11.51 14.10 -5.73
CA ASP A 60 -12.61 14.53 -4.90
C ASP A 60 -12.47 13.93 -3.49
N ALA A 61 -12.91 14.68 -2.48
CA ALA A 61 -12.82 14.31 -1.07
C ALA A 61 -14.04 14.83 -0.30
N ALA A 62 -15.00 13.94 -0.06
CA ALA A 62 -16.26 14.29 0.60
C ALA A 62 -16.29 13.72 2.03
N VAL A 63 -16.46 14.59 3.02
CA VAL A 63 -16.74 14.19 4.41
C VAL A 63 -18.23 14.34 4.65
N THR A 64 -18.87 13.29 5.15
CA THR A 64 -20.32 13.25 5.39
C THR A 64 -20.63 12.59 6.72
N ALA A 65 -21.59 13.13 7.47
CA ALA A 65 -22.14 12.46 8.64
C ALA A 65 -23.04 11.31 8.19
N LEU A 66 -22.81 10.11 8.71
CA LEU A 66 -23.66 8.96 8.43
C LEU A 66 -24.97 9.12 9.18
N ARG A 67 -26.10 9.01 8.46
CA ARG A 67 -27.43 9.36 8.98
C ARG A 67 -28.21 8.16 9.51
N GLY A 68 -27.69 6.94 9.37
CA GLY A 68 -28.37 5.73 9.84
C GLY A 68 -28.33 5.64 11.36
N GLU A 69 -29.40 5.16 11.99
CA GLU A 69 -29.39 4.81 13.42
C GLU A 69 -28.28 3.79 13.76
N ARG A 70 -27.84 3.01 12.76
CA ARG A 70 -26.73 2.05 12.88
C ARG A 70 -25.36 2.71 13.04
N ASP A 71 -25.22 3.98 12.66
CA ASP A 71 -23.96 4.75 12.69
C ASP A 71 -23.91 5.74 13.87
N ARG A 72 -24.80 5.55 14.86
CA ARG A 72 -24.80 6.28 16.12
C ARG A 72 -24.23 5.41 17.22
N LEU A 73 -23.27 5.96 17.95
CA LEU A 73 -22.72 5.35 19.16
C LEU A 73 -23.73 5.49 20.32
N PRO A 74 -23.65 4.62 21.35
CA PRO A 74 -24.59 4.66 22.49
C PRO A 74 -24.64 5.99 23.25
N ASP A 75 -23.60 6.80 23.16
CA ASP A 75 -23.51 8.13 23.77
C ASP A 75 -24.01 9.27 22.86
N GLY A 76 -24.57 8.95 21.70
CA GLY A 76 -25.13 9.91 20.76
C GLY A 76 -24.11 10.47 19.76
N ARG A 77 -22.82 10.08 19.84
CA ARG A 77 -21.84 10.47 18.80
C ARG A 77 -22.22 9.85 17.45
N VAL A 78 -22.01 10.62 16.39
CA VAL A 78 -22.32 10.22 15.00
C VAL A 78 -21.03 9.85 14.28
N VAL A 79 -21.01 8.68 13.64
CA VAL A 79 -19.88 8.27 12.80
C VAL A 79 -19.91 9.06 11.49
N HIS A 80 -18.74 9.57 11.10
CA HIS A 80 -18.54 10.27 9.85
C HIS A 80 -17.79 9.39 8.86
N ALA A 81 -18.01 9.65 7.57
CA ALA A 81 -17.31 8.98 6.48
C ALA A 81 -16.59 10.00 5.60
N LEU A 82 -15.32 9.74 5.32
CA LEU A 82 -14.57 10.37 4.24
C LEU A 82 -14.51 9.42 3.05
N VAL A 83 -14.97 9.91 1.90
CA VAL A 83 -14.83 9.24 0.61
C VAL A 83 -13.83 10.00 -0.24
N LEU A 84 -12.67 9.39 -0.48
CA LEU A 84 -11.64 9.88 -1.38
C LEU A 84 -11.80 9.21 -2.74
N THR A 85 -11.89 9.97 -3.82
CA THR A 85 -12.02 9.44 -5.18
C THR A 85 -10.77 9.76 -5.99
N TYR A 86 -10.10 8.74 -6.53
CA TYR A 86 -8.88 8.84 -7.32
C TYR A 86 -9.14 8.42 -8.76
N ALA A 87 -8.56 9.15 -9.72
CA ALA A 87 -8.58 8.76 -11.13
C ALA A 87 -7.36 7.88 -11.43
N LEU A 88 -7.60 6.66 -11.91
CA LEU A 88 -6.57 5.71 -12.31
C LEU A 88 -6.70 5.43 -13.81
N LYS A 89 -5.65 5.74 -14.58
CA LYS A 89 -5.58 5.43 -16.01
C LYS A 89 -4.62 4.28 -16.27
N MET A 90 -5.14 3.20 -16.83
CA MET A 90 -4.36 2.04 -17.28
C MET A 90 -4.10 2.18 -18.78
N ALA A 91 -2.85 2.48 -19.17
CA ALA A 91 -2.46 2.62 -20.57
C ALA A 91 -2.46 1.27 -21.32
N GLU A 92 -2.24 0.19 -20.59
CA GLU A 92 -2.23 -1.20 -21.04
C GLU A 92 -2.76 -2.09 -19.89
N ALA A 93 -3.08 -3.35 -20.19
CA ALA A 93 -3.52 -4.27 -19.15
C ALA A 93 -2.39 -4.57 -18.15
N GLY A 94 -2.73 -4.79 -16.89
CA GLY A 94 -1.71 -5.09 -15.89
C GLY A 94 -2.26 -5.40 -14.52
N LYS A 95 -1.37 -5.84 -13.63
CA LYS A 95 -1.69 -6.11 -12.23
C LYS A 95 -1.37 -4.89 -11.38
N ILE A 96 -2.37 -4.37 -10.68
CA ILE A 96 -2.21 -3.21 -9.79
C ILE A 96 -2.60 -3.55 -8.35
N THR A 97 -1.93 -2.92 -7.38
CA THR A 97 -2.20 -3.04 -5.95
C THR A 97 -2.37 -1.64 -5.36
N PRO A 98 -3.60 -1.20 -5.03
CA PRO A 98 -3.83 0.06 -4.33
C PRO A 98 -3.35 -0.05 -2.88
N ARG A 99 -2.67 0.98 -2.37
CA ARG A 99 -2.14 1.04 -1.01
C ARG A 99 -2.30 2.41 -0.38
N LEU A 100 -2.60 2.41 0.92
CA LEU A 100 -2.49 3.57 1.79
C LEU A 100 -1.44 3.23 2.87
N PRO A 101 -0.15 3.44 2.62
CA PRO A 101 0.92 2.92 3.49
C PRO A 101 0.78 3.30 4.97
N ALA A 102 0.23 4.49 5.25
CA ALA A 102 0.02 4.99 6.62
C ALA A 102 -1.13 4.28 7.37
N LEU A 103 -1.98 3.54 6.66
CA LEU A 103 -3.22 2.96 7.17
C LEU A 103 -3.26 1.42 7.06
N ASN A 104 -2.59 0.89 6.04
CA ASN A 104 -2.52 -0.55 5.79
C ASN A 104 -1.89 -1.33 6.95
N ARG A 105 -2.29 -2.60 7.11
CA ARG A 105 -1.83 -3.54 8.16
C ARG A 105 -2.13 -3.11 9.60
N GLN A 106 -2.96 -2.10 9.81
CA GLN A 106 -3.47 -1.72 11.12
C GLN A 106 -4.94 -2.12 11.22
N VAL A 107 -5.21 -3.26 11.86
CA VAL A 107 -6.59 -3.76 12.04
C VAL A 107 -7.20 -3.13 13.28
N TYR A 108 -6.60 -3.41 14.44
CA TYR A 108 -7.11 -3.00 15.76
C TYR A 108 -6.27 -1.89 16.39
N ASP A 109 -5.02 -1.74 15.95
CA ASP A 109 -4.10 -0.69 16.42
C ASP A 109 -4.24 0.62 15.61
N GLY A 110 -5.17 0.65 14.66
CA GLY A 110 -5.45 1.82 13.82
C GLY A 110 -6.48 2.74 14.48
N GLU A 111 -6.31 4.05 14.32
CA GLU A 111 -7.24 5.07 14.83
C GLU A 111 -8.60 5.04 14.10
N PHE A 112 -8.67 4.48 12.89
CA PHE A 112 -9.87 4.53 12.04
C PHE A 112 -10.68 3.24 12.07
N GLU A 113 -12.00 3.38 12.15
CA GLU A 113 -12.97 2.28 12.31
C GLU A 113 -13.14 1.42 11.04
N ALA A 114 -12.98 2.04 9.87
CA ALA A 114 -13.10 1.33 8.59
C ALA A 114 -12.14 1.92 7.57
N GLN A 115 -11.51 1.03 6.82
CA GLN A 115 -10.58 1.37 5.75
C GLN A 115 -10.79 0.37 4.62
N MET A 116 -11.51 0.81 3.57
CA MET A 116 -11.81 -0.04 2.42
C MET A 116 -11.66 0.77 1.15
N TYR A 117 -11.14 0.15 0.10
CA TYR A 117 -11.16 0.71 -1.24
C TYR A 117 -12.05 -0.12 -2.17
N SER A 118 -12.52 0.54 -3.22
CA SER A 118 -13.32 -0.05 -4.29
C SER A 118 -12.88 0.52 -5.62
N ILE A 119 -12.78 -0.34 -6.64
CA ILE A 119 -12.36 0.03 -7.99
C ILE A 119 -13.55 -0.08 -8.93
N PHE A 120 -13.88 1.01 -9.60
CA PHE A 120 -14.98 1.09 -10.55
C PHE A 120 -14.44 1.37 -11.96
N ASP A 121 -15.09 0.80 -12.98
CA ASP A 121 -14.85 1.15 -14.38
C ASP A 121 -15.64 2.40 -14.83
N SER A 122 -15.52 2.75 -16.11
CA SER A 122 -16.25 3.86 -16.72
C SER A 122 -17.77 3.69 -16.73
N ASN A 123 -18.26 2.45 -16.67
CA ASN A 123 -19.69 2.11 -16.59
C ASN A 123 -20.19 2.09 -15.14
N LYS A 124 -19.36 2.50 -14.17
CA LYS A 124 -19.61 2.44 -12.72
C LYS A 124 -19.79 1.02 -12.20
N GLN A 125 -19.32 0.01 -12.92
CA GLN A 125 -19.30 -1.36 -12.46
C GLN A 125 -18.18 -1.55 -11.44
N LEU A 126 -18.50 -2.16 -10.30
CA LEU A 126 -17.52 -2.54 -9.29
C LEU A 126 -16.70 -3.72 -9.79
N LEU A 127 -15.38 -3.55 -9.90
CA LEU A 127 -14.46 -4.59 -10.37
C LEU A 127 -13.72 -5.28 -9.23
N ALA A 128 -13.36 -4.53 -8.18
CA ALA A 128 -12.64 -5.08 -7.05
C ALA A 128 -12.85 -4.23 -5.80
N THR A 129 -12.68 -4.88 -4.65
CA THR A 129 -12.61 -4.24 -3.34
C THR A 129 -11.38 -4.75 -2.60
N GLY A 130 -10.96 -4.00 -1.59
CA GLY A 130 -9.95 -4.47 -0.66
C GLY A 130 -9.88 -3.56 0.55
N ASP A 131 -9.09 -3.97 1.52
CA ASP A 131 -9.01 -3.35 2.84
C ASP A 131 -7.55 -3.04 3.21
N ILE A 132 -7.27 -3.07 4.50
CA ILE A 132 -5.95 -2.94 5.13
C ILE A 132 -4.91 -3.95 4.65
N TYR A 133 -5.30 -5.02 3.96
CA TYR A 133 -4.43 -6.01 3.32
C TYR A 133 -4.47 -5.82 1.80
N PRO A 134 -3.54 -5.02 1.23
CA PRO A 134 -3.51 -4.77 -0.20
C PRO A 134 -3.36 -6.06 -1.00
N ALA A 135 -4.35 -6.31 -1.86
CA ALA A 135 -4.36 -7.38 -2.82
C ALA A 135 -4.19 -6.82 -4.23
N ALA A 136 -3.58 -7.63 -5.09
CA ALA A 136 -3.26 -7.25 -6.44
C ALA A 136 -4.40 -7.67 -7.39
N VAL A 137 -4.92 -6.72 -8.18
CA VAL A 137 -6.05 -6.87 -9.09
C VAL A 137 -5.56 -6.73 -10.53
N LYS A 138 -5.98 -7.63 -11.42
CA LYS A 138 -5.72 -7.49 -12.86
C LYS A 138 -6.78 -6.60 -13.48
N LEU A 139 -6.34 -5.51 -14.11
CA LEU A 139 -7.23 -4.58 -14.83
C LEU A 139 -6.83 -4.53 -16.30
N PRO A 140 -7.78 -4.51 -17.24
CA PRO A 140 -7.50 -4.22 -18.64
C PRO A 140 -7.08 -2.76 -18.84
N LYS A 141 -6.75 -2.41 -20.08
CA LYS A 141 -6.58 -1.00 -20.49
C LYS A 141 -7.90 -0.26 -20.30
N GLY A 142 -7.85 0.91 -19.70
CA GLY A 142 -9.06 1.71 -19.45
C GLY A 142 -8.86 2.77 -18.38
N ASP A 143 -9.94 3.52 -18.13
CA ASP A 143 -10.01 4.52 -17.07
C ASP A 143 -10.86 3.99 -15.92
N TYR A 144 -10.36 4.17 -14.70
CA TYR A 144 -10.94 3.64 -13.47
C TYR A 144 -11.07 4.72 -12.41
N ALA A 145 -12.07 4.57 -11.54
CA ALA A 145 -12.20 5.34 -10.32
C ALA A 145 -11.90 4.43 -9.13
N VAL A 146 -10.87 4.77 -8.34
CA VAL A 146 -10.63 4.12 -7.05
C VAL A 146 -11.25 4.98 -5.97
N ARG A 147 -12.16 4.42 -5.18
CA ARG A 147 -12.79 5.11 -4.05
C ARG A 147 -12.28 4.50 -2.76
N VAL A 148 -11.77 5.31 -1.85
CA VAL A 148 -11.38 4.90 -0.50
C VAL A 148 -12.42 5.45 0.47
N LEU A 149 -12.95 4.58 1.32
CA LEU A 149 -13.84 4.90 2.42
C LEU A 149 -13.07 4.81 3.73
N LEU A 150 -13.04 5.92 4.47
CA LEU A 150 -12.54 5.99 5.84
C LEU A 150 -13.69 6.40 6.77
N ARG A 151 -13.80 5.74 7.93
CA ARG A 151 -14.83 6.05 8.95
C ARG A 151 -14.21 6.38 10.29
N HIS A 152 -14.79 7.39 10.95
CA HIS A 152 -14.45 7.79 12.31
C HIS A 152 -15.55 8.69 12.89
N ASP A 153 -15.88 8.55 14.17
CA ASP A 153 -16.73 9.50 14.91
C ASP A 153 -16.19 10.94 15.00
N ARG A 154 -14.87 11.15 14.89
CA ARG A 154 -14.21 12.47 14.90
C ARG A 154 -13.97 12.99 13.48
N ALA A 155 -14.89 13.82 12.99
CA ALA A 155 -14.80 14.42 11.65
C ALA A 155 -13.49 15.17 11.38
N GLU A 156 -12.87 15.78 12.39
CA GLU A 156 -11.61 16.52 12.27
C GLU A 156 -10.45 15.65 11.80
N LEU A 157 -10.39 14.39 12.25
CA LEU A 157 -9.33 13.44 11.84
C LEU A 157 -9.50 13.05 10.37
N LEU A 158 -10.75 12.89 9.92
CA LEU A 158 -11.07 12.66 8.52
C LEU A 158 -10.69 13.87 7.65
N VAL A 159 -10.94 15.10 8.10
CA VAL A 159 -10.58 16.31 7.35
C VAL A 159 -9.07 16.38 7.07
N LYS A 160 -8.22 15.94 8.00
CA LYS A 160 -6.76 15.89 7.82
C LYS A 160 -6.32 14.93 6.71
N LEU A 161 -7.14 13.96 6.35
CA LEU A 161 -6.85 12.95 5.33
C LEU A 161 -7.43 13.27 3.95
N LYS A 162 -8.05 14.45 3.75
CA LYS A 162 -8.64 14.85 2.47
C LYS A 162 -7.64 14.85 1.30
N GLU A 163 -6.36 15.06 1.58
CA GLU A 163 -5.29 15.07 0.57
C GLU A 163 -4.45 13.79 0.55
N GLN A 164 -4.84 12.77 1.32
CA GLN A 164 -4.06 11.53 1.45
C GLN A 164 -3.82 10.91 0.07
N PRO A 165 -2.55 10.71 -0.35
CA PRO A 165 -2.27 10.07 -1.62
C PRO A 165 -2.52 8.56 -1.55
N LEU A 166 -3.06 8.02 -2.64
CA LEU A 166 -3.14 6.58 -2.88
C LEU A 166 -1.89 6.13 -3.63
N ILE A 167 -1.16 5.15 -3.10
CA ILE A 167 -0.04 4.55 -3.79
C ILE A 167 -0.55 3.37 -4.61
N VAL A 168 -0.42 3.46 -5.92
CA VAL A 168 -0.73 2.35 -6.83
C VAL A 168 0.56 1.67 -7.23
N GLU A 169 0.72 0.44 -6.80
CA GLU A 169 1.80 -0.42 -7.26
C GLU A 169 1.37 -1.16 -8.52
N ARG A 170 2.15 -1.11 -9.58
CA ARG A 170 1.93 -1.87 -10.80
C ARG A 170 3.07 -2.85 -11.00
N THR A 171 2.74 -4.14 -11.12
CA THR A 171 3.71 -5.18 -11.49
C THR A 171 4.13 -4.97 -12.94
N LEU A 172 5.43 -5.04 -13.20
CA LEU A 172 6.00 -5.02 -14.54
C LEU A 172 5.96 -6.43 -15.13
N ASP A 173 5.64 -6.52 -16.42
CA ASP A 173 5.57 -7.81 -17.12
C ASP A 173 6.98 -8.42 -17.31
N GLU A 174 8.00 -7.56 -17.43
CA GLU A 174 9.42 -7.93 -17.43
C GLU A 174 10.18 -7.18 -16.32
N PRO A 175 11.03 -7.87 -15.52
CA PRO A 175 11.72 -7.31 -14.35
C PRO A 175 13.06 -6.62 -14.63
#